data_AF-A0A359CG95-F1
#
_entry.id   AF-A0A359CG95-F1
#
_cell.length_a   1.000
_cell.length_b   1.000
_cell.length_c   1.000
_cell.angle_alpha   90.00
_cell.angle_beta   90.00
_cell.angle_gamma   90.00
#
_symmetry.space_group_name_H-M   'P 1'
#
loop_
_entity.id
_entity.type
_entity.pdbx_description
1 polymer ?
#
loop_
_entity_poly.entity_id
_entity_poly.type
_entity_poly.pdbx_seq_one_letter_code
_entity_poly.pdbx_strand_id
1 'polypeptide(L)' 'MNMATKIFTSTEIKDLKVAALARKYKCSDDYVRRVLKGDRERNTELAQSIVKDAIDALEIIERKTLITA' A
#
# COMPACT_ATOMS: atom_id res chain seq x y z
N MET A 1 -17.04 7.19 3.45
CA MET A 1 -16.10 6.07 3.64
C MET A 1 -15.43 5.82 2.29
N ASN A 2 -14.20 6.29 2.09
CA ASN A 2 -13.48 6.05 0.84
C ASN A 2 -13.06 4.58 0.81
N MET A 3 -13.77 3.77 0.03
CA MET A 3 -13.31 2.45 -0.38
C MET A 3 -12.03 2.67 -1.16
N ALA A 4 -10.89 2.47 -0.52
CA ALA A 4 -9.59 2.50 -1.18
C ALA A 4 -9.50 1.30 -2.14
N THR A 5 -10.03 1.50 -3.34
CA THR A 5 -10.16 0.51 -4.42
C THR A 5 -8.93 0.49 -5.31
N LYS A 6 -7.86 1.22 -4.96
CA LYS A 6 -6.62 1.20 -5.73
C LYS A 6 -6.06 -0.23 -5.75
N ILE A 7 -5.90 -0.76 -6.95
CA ILE A 7 -5.16 -1.99 -7.21
C ILE A 7 -3.76 -1.55 -7.60
N PHE A 8 -2.76 -2.04 -6.86
CA PHE A 8 -1.38 -1.68 -7.10
C PHE A 8 -0.77 -2.61 -8.13
N THR A 9 -0.04 -2.05 -9.09
CA THR A 9 0.76 -2.79 -10.03
C THR A 9 1.97 -3.43 -9.34
N SER A 10 2.57 -4.43 -9.99
CA SER A 10 3.78 -5.08 -9.46
C SER A 10 4.97 -4.11 -9.31
N THR A 11 4.99 -3.01 -10.06
CA THR A 11 6.01 -1.96 -9.96
C THR A 11 5.77 -1.10 -8.72
N GLU A 12 4.57 -0.55 -8.55
CA GLU A 12 4.21 0.22 -7.35
C GLU A 12 4.42 -0.59 -6.06
N ILE A 13 4.10 -1.89 -6.06
CA ILE A 13 4.33 -2.79 -4.92
C ILE A 13 5.83 -2.92 -4.59
N LYS A 14 6.72 -2.89 -5.59
CA LYS A 14 8.17 -2.92 -5.34
C LYS A 14 8.64 -1.62 -4.68
N ASP A 15 8.13 -0.48 -5.15
CA ASP A 15 8.52 0.83 -4.63
C ASP A 15 8.02 1.05 -3.19
N LEU A 16 6.85 0.52 -2.85
CA LEU A 16 6.24 0.60 -1.52
C LEU A 16 6.97 -0.19 -0.41
N LYS A 17 7.98 -0.99 -0.75
CA LYS A 17 8.72 -1.86 0.19
C LYS A 17 7.79 -2.68 1.10
N VAL A 18 7.11 -3.68 0.53
CA VAL A 18 6.18 -4.61 1.22
C VAL A 18 6.62 -5.05 2.62
N ALA A 19 7.90 -5.35 2.82
CA ALA A 19 8.45 -5.78 4.11
C ALA A 19 8.33 -4.73 5.23
N ALA A 20 8.27 -3.44 4.90
CA ALA A 20 8.01 -2.39 5.89
C ALA A 20 6.56 -2.44 6.37
N LEU A 21 5.60 -2.59 5.45
CA LEU A 21 4.18 -2.74 5.78
C LEU A 21 3.91 -4.03 6.56
N ALA A 22 4.50 -5.14 6.13
CA ALA A 22 4.38 -6.44 6.81
C ALA A 22 4.84 -6.36 8.27
N ARG A 23 5.97 -5.70 8.54
CA ARG A 23 6.46 -5.46 9.91
C ARG A 23 5.55 -4.54 10.72
N LYS A 24 5.06 -3.43 10.14
CA LYS A 24 4.14 -2.50 10.81
C LYS A 24 2.87 -3.20 11.28
N TYR A 25 2.31 -4.05 10.41
CA TYR A 25 1.04 -4.74 10.63
C TYR A 25 1.17 -6.16 11.19
N LYS A 26 2.40 -6.60 11.51
CA LYS A 26 2.70 -7.94 12.05
C LYS A 26 2.08 -9.08 11.23
N CYS A 27 2.13 -8.97 9.91
CA CYS A 27 1.59 -9.95 8.97
C CYS A 27 2.66 -10.40 7.97
N SER A 28 2.36 -11.41 7.16
CA SER A 28 3.31 -11.91 6.16
C SER A 28 3.39 -10.97 4.94
N ASP A 29 4.56 -10.93 4.30
CA ASP A 29 4.74 -10.20 3.04
C ASP A 29 3.78 -10.67 1.95
N ASP A 30 3.53 -11.98 1.89
CA ASP A 30 2.57 -12.59 0.95
C ASP A 30 1.15 -12.06 1.20
N TYR A 31 0.73 -11.94 2.46
CA TYR A 31 -0.57 -11.37 2.82
C TYR A 31 -0.69 -9.93 2.32
N VAL A 32 0.30 -9.09 2.61
CA VAL A 32 0.31 -7.69 2.16
C VAL A 32 0.22 -7.61 0.63
N ARG A 33 1.00 -8.42 -0.09
CA ARG A 33 0.95 -8.44 -1.57
C ARG A 33 -0.44 -8.79 -2.10
N ARG A 34 -1.09 -9.82 -1.55
CA ARG A 34 -2.44 -10.22 -1.98
C ARG A 34 -3.47 -9.13 -1.69
N VAL A 35 -3.36 -8.48 -0.53
CA VAL A 35 -4.22 -7.33 -0.17
C VAL A 35 -4.04 -6.17 -1.17
N LEU A 36 -2.80 -5.78 -1.47
CA LEU A 36 -2.48 -4.69 -2.39
C LEU A 36 -2.89 -5.00 -3.84
N LYS A 37 -2.72 -6.24 -4.29
CA LYS A 37 -3.16 -6.69 -5.62
C LYS A 37 -4.68 -6.81 -5.77
N GLY A 38 -5.41 -6.89 -4.66
CA GLY A 38 -6.85 -7.14 -4.68
C GLY A 38 -7.22 -8.63 -4.81
N ASP A 39 -6.24 -9.52 -4.73
CA ASP A 39 -6.43 -10.99 -4.72
C ASP A 39 -7.07 -11.50 -3.42
N ARG A 40 -7.25 -10.63 -2.42
CA ARG A 40 -7.88 -10.93 -1.13
C ARG A 40 -8.93 -9.89 -0.77
N GLU A 41 -10.04 -10.35 -0.18
CA GLU A 41 -11.10 -9.49 0.31
C GLU A 41 -10.57 -8.46 1.33
N ARG A 42 -10.89 -7.18 1.09
CA ARG A 42 -10.47 -6.03 1.91
C ARG A 42 -11.54 -5.67 2.95
N ASN A 43 -12.21 -6.68 3.48
CA ASN A 43 -13.35 -6.49 4.39
C ASN A 43 -12.91 -6.31 5.85
N THR A 44 -11.66 -6.64 6.15
CA THR A 44 -11.08 -6.46 7.49
C THR A 44 -10.46 -5.06 7.63
N GLU A 45 -10.58 -4.45 8.82
CA GLU A 45 -9.94 -3.17 9.17
C GLU A 45 -8.41 -3.19 8.93
N LEU A 46 -7.78 -4.34 9.14
CA LEU A 46 -6.35 -4.55 8.87
C LEU A 46 -6.02 -4.34 7.39
N ALA A 47 -6.72 -5.04 6.50
CA ALA A 47 -6.51 -4.94 5.06
C ALA A 47 -6.77 -3.51 4.56
N GLN A 48 -7.81 -2.85 5.08
CA GLN A 48 -8.11 -1.46 4.73
C GLN A 48 -7.01 -0.51 5.19
N SER A 49 -6.48 -0.70 6.39
CA SER A 49 -5.36 0.08 6.92
C SER A 49 -4.11 -0.09 6.06
N ILE A 50 -3.78 -1.33 5.67
CA ILE A 50 -2.64 -1.64 4.78
C ILE A 50 -2.77 -0.89 3.44
N VAL A 51 -3.97 -0.92 2.84
CA VAL A 51 -4.20 -0.24 1.56
C VAL A 51 -4.09 1.27 1.70
N LYS A 52 -4.64 1.84 2.78
CA LYS A 52 -4.55 3.28 3.04
C LYS A 52 -3.10 3.74 3.15
N ASP A 53 -2.32 3.08 4.00
CA ASP A 53 -0.90 3.39 4.18
C ASP A 53 -0.09 3.23 2.88
N ALA A 54 -0.43 2.23 2.06
CA ALA A 54 0.20 2.04 0.75
C ALA A 54 -0.15 3.16 -0.23
N ILE A 55 -1.34 3.74 -0.16
CA ILE A 55 -1.71 4.91 -0.97
C ILE A 55 -0.89 6.12 -0.50
N ASP A 56 -0.90 6.42 0.81
CA ASP A 56 -0.16 7.55 1.38
C ASP A 56 1.34 7.47 1.05
N ALA A 57 1.94 6.28 1.16
CA ALA A 57 3.34 6.07 0.82
C ALA A 57 3.62 6.27 -0.68
N LEU A 58 2.73 5.80 -1.55
CA LEU A 58 2.88 5.99 -2.99
C LEU A 58 2.73 7.47 -3.37
N GLU A 59 1.78 8.19 -2.77
CA GLU A 59 1.62 9.63 -3.00
C GLU A 59 2.89 10.40 -2.60
N ILE A 60 3.58 9.99 -1.53
CA ILE A 60 4.87 10.57 -1.14
C ILE A 60 5.96 10.27 -2.19
N ILE A 61 6.02 9.04 -2.71
CA ILE A 61 7.02 8.62 -3.71
C ILE A 61 6.79 9.34 -5.04
N GLU A 62 5.54 9.44 -5.48
CA GLU A 62 5.14 10.07 -6.75
C GLU A 62 5.10 11.60 -6.66
N ARG A 63 5.18 12.17 -5.45
CA ARG A 63 5.17 13.62 -5.26
C ARG A 63 6.36 14.26 -5.98
N LYS A 64 6.06 15.05 -7.02
CA LYS A 64 7.04 15.95 -7.62
C LYS A 64 7.51 16.95 -6.55
N THR A 65 8.77 16.84 -6.18
CA THR A 65 9.40 17.83 -5.29
C THR A 65 9.73 19.04 -6.14
N LEU A 66 8.93 20.10 -6.01
CA LEU A 66 9.28 21.41 -6.55
C LEU A 66 10.37 22.00 -5.64
N ILE A 67 11.62 21.90 -6.07
CA ILE A 67 12.72 22.62 -5.43
C ILE A 67 12.63 24.05 -5.97
N THR A 68 12.00 24.96 -5.22
CA THR A 68 12.15 26.39 -5.46
C THR A 68 13.54 26.79 -4.99
N ALA A 69 14.39 27.19 -5.93
CA ALA A 69 15.70 27.79 -5.68
C ALA A 69 15.58 29.23 -5.16
#